data_AF-A0A3M8B1H4-F1
#
_entry.id   AF-A0A3M8B1H4-F1
#
_cell.length_a   1.000
_cell.length_b   1.000
_cell.length_c   1.000
_cell.angle_alpha   90.00
_cell.angle_beta   90.00
_cell.angle_gamma   90.00
#
_symmetry.space_group_name_H-M   'P 1'
#
loop_
_entity.id
_entity.type
_entity.pdbx_description
1 polymer ?
#
loop_
_entity_poly.entity_id
_entity_poly.type
_entity_poly.pdbx_seq_one_letter_code
_entity_poly.pdbx_strand_id
1 'polypeptide(L)' 'MQQLTNILFIFSSAITLIFAVRAIIQYKGADDNRKKTMIHAFLVSLVFTGILIAFVSMMMIESA' A
#
# COMPACT_ATOMS: atom_id res chain seq x y z
N MET A 1 -3.90 -20.47 -15.43
CA MET A 1 -3.04 -19.45 -14.77
C MET A 1 -3.54 -18.03 -15.00
N GLN A 2 -3.77 -17.58 -16.24
CA GLN A 2 -4.18 -16.20 -16.55
C GLN A 2 -5.47 -15.72 -15.86
N GLN A 3 -6.47 -16.61 -15.74
CA GLN A 3 -7.75 -16.29 -15.08
C GLN A 3 -7.60 -16.07 -13.57
N LEU A 4 -6.72 -16.83 -12.91
CA LEU A 4 -6.40 -16.68 -11.49
C LEU A 4 -5.67 -15.36 -11.22
N THR A 5 -4.71 -15.00 -12.08
CA THR A 5 -4.00 -13.72 -12.02
C THR A 5 -4.94 -12.53 -12.16
N ASN A 6 -5.88 -12.58 -13.12
CA ASN A 6 -6.86 -11.51 -13.31
C ASN A 6 -7.78 -11.33 -12.10
N ILE A 7 -8.24 -12.44 -11.50
CA ILE A 7 -9.05 -12.39 -10.28
C ILE A 7 -8.25 -11.76 -9.15
N LEU A 8 -7.02 -12.21 -8.91
CA LEU A 8 -6.12 -11.63 -7.90
C LEU A 8 -5.90 -10.13 -8.12
N PHE A 9 -5.72 -9.70 -9.38
CA PHE A 9 -5.51 -8.30 -9.73
C PHE A 9 -6.74 -7.44 -9.43
N ILE A 10 -7.94 -7.92 -9.78
CA ILE A 10 -9.21 -7.24 -9.51
C ILE A 10 -9.42 -7.09 -8.01
N PHE A 11 -9.26 -8.19 -7.25
CA PHE A 11 -9.42 -8.17 -5.79
C PHE A 11 -8.40 -7.24 -5.12
N SER A 12 -7.13 -7.30 -5.53
CA SER A 12 -6.08 -6.42 -5.01
C SER A 12 -6.38 -4.95 -5.30
N SER A 13 -6.86 -4.63 -6.51
CA SER A 13 -7.22 -3.26 -6.87
C SER A 13 -8.41 -2.73 -6.06
N ALA A 14 -9.45 -3.55 -5.87
CA ALA A 14 -10.64 -3.17 -5.12
C ALA A 14 -10.31 -2.93 -3.64
N ILE A 15 -9.48 -3.78 -3.05
CA ILE A 15 -8.97 -3.60 -1.68
C ILE A 15 -8.18 -2.30 -1.59
N THR A 16 -7.25 -2.07 -2.51
CA THR A 16 -6.43 -0.84 -2.55
C THR A 16 -7.29 0.42 -2.62
N LEU A 17 -8.34 0.41 -3.45
CA LEU A 17 -9.28 1.53 -3.59
C LEU A 17 -10.02 1.81 -2.27
N ILE A 18 -10.51 0.77 -1.59
CA ILE A 18 -11.22 0.91 -0.30
C ILE A 18 -10.29 1.54 0.76
N PHE A 19 -9.05 1.06 0.85
CA PHE A 19 -8.06 1.60 1.79
C PHE A 19 -7.71 3.06 1.47
N ALA A 20 -7.51 3.39 0.18
CA ALA A 20 -7.22 4.75 -0.26
C ALA A 20 -8.36 5.72 0.09
N VAL A 21 -9.61 5.34 -0.20
CA VAL A 21 -10.79 6.17 0.13
C VAL A 21 -10.91 6.39 1.64
N ARG A 22 -10.72 5.34 2.45
CA ARG A 22 -10.72 5.48 3.92
C ARG A 22 -9.60 6.39 4.42
N ALA A 23 -8.40 6.30 3.85
CA ALA A 23 -7.28 7.17 4.20
C ALA A 23 -7.59 8.64 3.86
N ILE A 24 -8.18 8.90 2.68
CA ILE A 24 -8.57 10.25 2.26
C ILE A 24 -9.64 10.83 3.19
N ILE A 25 -10.67 10.05 3.54
CA ILE A 25 -11.74 10.50 4.45
C ILE A 25 -11.16 10.83 5.83
N GLN A 26 -10.29 9.96 6.35
CA GLN A 26 -9.62 10.18 7.63
C GLN A 26 -8.72 11.42 7.60
N TYR A 27 -8.00 11.66 6.51
CA TYR A 27 -7.17 12.85 6.33
C TYR A 27 -8.01 14.15 6.25
N LYS A 28 -9.13 14.11 5.53
CA LYS A 28 -10.03 15.27 5.34
C LYS A 28 -10.70 15.72 6.65
N GLY A 29 -11.09 14.78 7.50
CA GLY A 29 -11.70 15.06 8.80
C GLY A 29 -10.72 15.20 9.97
N ALA A 30 -9.41 15.08 9.72
CA ALA A 30 -8.39 15.15 10.77
C ALA A 30 -7.99 16.59 11.09
N ASP A 31 -7.75 16.85 12.37
CA ASP A 31 -7.15 18.07 12.87
C ASP A 31 -5.68 18.21 12.41
N ASP A 32 -5.12 19.41 12.39
CA ASP A 32 -3.81 19.68 11.76
C ASP A 32 -2.66 18.87 12.41
N ASN A 33 -2.73 18.67 13.73
CA ASN A 33 -1.76 17.83 14.44
C ASN A 33 -1.90 16.35 14.06
N ARG A 34 -3.13 15.90 13.82
CA ARG A 34 -3.46 14.51 13.47
C ARG A 34 -3.10 14.22 12.00
N LYS A 35 -3.22 15.20 11.11
CA LYS A 35 -2.71 15.16 9.72
C LYS A 35 -1.20 15.00 9.68
N LYS A 36 -0.45 15.77 10.48
CA LYS A 36 1.01 15.63 10.58
C LYS A 36 1.43 14.22 11.00
N THR A 37 0.78 13.67 12.03
CA THR A 37 1.03 12.29 12.48
C THR A 37 0.66 11.27 11.40
N MET A 38 -0.45 11.45 10.69
CA MET A 38 -0.84 10.57 9.57
C MET A 38 0.17 10.61 8.42
N ILE A 39 0.63 11.80 8.03
CA ILE A 39 1.65 11.94 6.98
C ILE A 39 2.95 11.27 7.42
N HIS A 40 3.38 11.48 8.66
CA HIS A 40 4.60 10.85 9.19
C HIS A 40 4.48 9.33 9.22
N ALA A 41 3.36 8.80 9.73
CA ALA A 41 3.09 7.36 9.73
C ALA A 41 3.00 6.79 8.31
N PHE A 42 2.41 7.53 7.37
CA PHE A 42 2.38 7.16 5.96
C PHE A 42 3.77 7.12 5.33
N LEU A 43 4.62 8.10 5.61
CA LEU A 43 6.01 8.16 5.15
C LEU A 43 6.81 6.97 5.68
N VAL A 44 6.68 6.64 6.97
CA VAL A 44 7.32 5.48 7.58
C VAL A 44 6.82 4.18 6.94
N SER A 45 5.50 4.05 6.75
CA SER A 45 4.90 2.89 6.08
C SER A 45 5.39 2.74 4.62
N LEU A 46 5.54 3.85 3.89
CA LEU A 46 6.03 3.86 2.51
C LEU A 46 7.47 3.38 2.43
N VAL A 47 8.35 3.85 3.32
CA VAL A 47 9.75 3.39 3.40
C VAL A 47 9.80 1.90 3.69
N PHE A 48 9.00 1.43 4.66
CA PHE A 48 8.96 0.01 5.03
C PHE A 48 8.46 -0.86 3.87
N THR A 49 7.39 -0.42 3.19
CA THR A 49 6.85 -1.09 2.01
C THR A 49 7.88 -1.15 0.88
N GLY A 50 8.63 -0.07 0.65
CA GLY A 50 9.70 -0.02 -0.36
C GLY A 50 10.83 -1.01 -0.07
N ILE A 51 11.26 -1.11 1.19
CA ILE A 51 12.26 -2.11 1.62
C ILE A 51 11.73 -3.53 1.37
N LEU A 52 10.47 -3.78 1.72
CA LEU A 52 9.86 -5.10 1.56
C LEU A 52 9.77 -5.52 0.09
N ILE A 53 9.38 -4.59 -0.79
CA ILE A 53 9.35 -4.82 -2.25
C ILE A 53 10.76 -5.11 -2.76
N ALA A 54 11.76 -4.32 -2.37
CA ALA A 54 13.15 -4.55 -2.77
C ALA A 54 13.64 -5.95 -2.35
N PHE A 55 13.30 -6.39 -1.14
CA PHE A 55 13.66 -7.70 -0.62
C PHE A 55 12.98 -8.84 -1.40
N VAL A 56 11.69 -8.72 -1.67
CA VAL A 56 10.94 -9.68 -2.49
C VAL A 56 11.47 -9.73 -3.93
N SER A 57 11.81 -8.57 -4.50
CA SER A 57 12.41 -8.48 -5.84
C SER A 57 13.78 -9.15 -5.89
N MET A 58 14.64 -8.96 -4.88
CA MET A 58 15.93 -9.66 -4.80
C MET A 58 15.76 -11.17 -4.71
N MET A 59 14.85 -11.67 -3.87
CA MET A 59 14.55 -13.11 -3.77
C MET A 59 14.03 -13.71 -5.07
N MET A 60 13.22 -12.96 -5.84
CA MET A 60 12.72 -13.40 -7.15
C MET A 60 13.83 -13.47 -8.21
N ILE A 61 14.84 -12.59 -8.14
CA ILE A 61 15.99 -12.61 -9.04
C ILE A 61 16.92 -13.79 -8.72
N GLU A 62 17.13 -14.12 -7.45
CA GLU A 62 17.93 -15.29 -7.06
C GLU A 62 17.24 -16.63 -7.31
N SER A 63 15.89 -16.65 -7.47
CA SER A 63 15.14 -17.87 -7.76
C SER A 63 14.88 -18.11 -9.26
N ALA A 64 15.40 -17.26 -10.15
CA ALA A 64 15.23 -17.34 -11.61
C ALA A 64 16.52 -17.81 -12.30
#